data_AF-A0A9E3KYZ7-F1
#
_entry.id   AF-A0A9E3KYZ7-F1
#
_cell.length_a   1.000
_cell.length_b   1.000
_cell.length_c   1.000
_cell.angle_alpha   90.00
_cell.angle_beta   90.00
_cell.angle_gamma   90.00
#
_symmetry.space_group_name_H-M   'P 1'
#
loop_
_entity.id
_entity.type
_entity.pdbx_description
1 polymer ?
#
loop_
_entity_poly.entity_id
_entity_poly.type
_entity_poly.pdbx_seq_one_letter_code
_entity_poly.pdbx_strand_id
1 'polypeptide(L)'
;MDMFDEHAPWQLAASQVKVFMVDPDFIIYGDEAMLSRMIADLKRRNIDLAVEMGMLYGDLKCGKMEGYLDPTAPGTLVNRLKKLGGELNHVVIDEPLFFGQRGA
;
A
#
# COMPACT_ATOMS: atom_id res chain seq x y z
N MET A 1 16.71 5.95 -3.00
CA MET A 1 15.36 5.97 -2.41
C MET A 1 15.40 6.98 -1.26
N ASP A 2 15.69 8.22 -1.60
CA ASP A 2 16.39 9.14 -0.69
C ASP A 2 15.41 9.81 0.29
N MET A 3 14.12 9.70 0.00
CA MET A 3 13.04 10.13 0.89
C MET A 3 13.03 9.37 2.21
N PHE A 4 13.49 8.11 2.25
CA PHE A 4 13.49 7.29 3.46
C PHE A 4 14.86 7.24 4.15
N ASP A 5 15.79 8.10 3.75
CA ASP A 5 17.04 8.26 4.47
C ASP A 5 16.82 9.13 5.71
N GLU A 6 17.63 8.90 6.75
CA GLU A 6 17.47 9.54 8.06
C GLU A 6 17.44 11.08 7.98
N HIS A 7 18.27 11.64 7.10
CA HIS A 7 18.43 13.08 6.88
C HIS A 7 17.69 13.61 5.65
N ALA A 8 16.68 12.88 5.15
CA ALA A 8 15.87 13.34 4.01
C ALA A 8 15.28 14.74 4.28
N PRO A 9 15.22 15.64 3.28
CA PRO A 9 14.95 17.08 3.47
C PRO A 9 13.50 17.42 3.86
N TRP A 10 12.60 16.43 3.95
CA TRP A 10 11.18 16.62 4.23
C TRP A 10 10.83 16.42 5.72
N GLN A 11 11.78 16.52 6.64
CA GLN A 11 11.57 16.32 8.09
C GLN A 11 10.39 17.13 8.65
N LEU A 12 10.25 18.38 8.19
CA LEU A 12 9.15 19.25 8.63
C LEU A 12 7.79 18.67 8.23
N ALA A 13 7.64 18.25 6.97
CA ALA A 13 6.43 17.58 6.50
C ALA A 13 6.21 16.25 7.23
N ALA A 14 7.26 15.44 7.37
CA ALA A 14 7.21 14.16 8.07
C ALA A 14 6.68 14.28 9.50
N SER A 15 7.01 15.36 10.20
CA SER A 15 6.53 15.60 11.57
C SER A 15 5.00 15.75 11.69
N GLN A 16 4.33 16.07 10.58
CA GLN A 16 2.88 16.26 10.50
C GLN A 16 2.16 15.07 9.86
N VAL A 17 2.90 14.15 9.24
CA VAL A 17 2.34 12.95 8.62
C VAL A 17 2.08 11.90 9.69
N LYS A 18 0.90 11.29 9.65
CA LYS A 18 0.53 10.15 10.51
C LYS A 18 0.41 8.84 9.75
N VAL A 19 0.05 8.93 8.48
CA VAL A 19 -0.18 7.78 7.60
C VAL A 19 0.50 8.07 6.27
N PHE A 20 1.27 7.11 5.77
CA PHE A 20 1.92 7.17 4.47
C PHE A 20 1.37 6.06 3.57
N MET A 21 0.70 6.45 2.48
CA MET A 21 0.14 5.51 1.52
C MET A 21 1.20 5.07 0.51
N VAL A 22 1.21 3.78 0.20
CA VAL A 22 2.10 3.16 -0.76
C VAL A 22 1.29 2.35 -1.76
N ASP A 23 1.70 2.42 -3.01
CA ASP A 23 1.17 1.61 -4.10
C ASP A 23 1.41 0.10 -3.84
N PRO A 24 0.42 -0.76 -4.06
CA PRO A 24 0.52 -2.19 -3.77
C PRO A 24 1.57 -2.89 -4.64
N ASP A 25 1.79 -2.48 -5.89
CA ASP A 25 2.79 -3.08 -6.77
C ASP A 25 4.21 -2.79 -6.27
N PHE A 26 4.45 -1.61 -5.67
CA PHE A 26 5.73 -1.34 -5.03
C PHE A 26 6.00 -2.31 -3.87
N ILE A 27 4.98 -2.70 -3.11
CA ILE A 27 5.15 -3.67 -2.02
C ILE A 27 5.36 -5.08 -2.57
N ILE A 28 4.60 -5.47 -3.59
CA ILE A 28 4.62 -6.83 -4.15
C ILE A 28 5.89 -7.10 -4.95
N TYR A 29 6.32 -6.14 -5.77
CA TYR A 29 7.39 -6.34 -6.76
C TYR A 29 8.64 -5.50 -6.51
N GLY A 30 8.58 -4.49 -5.64
CA GLY A 30 9.70 -3.61 -5.34
C GLY A 30 10.92 -4.35 -4.77
N ASP A 31 12.09 -3.71 -4.87
CA ASP A 31 13.33 -4.24 -4.29
C ASP A 31 13.22 -4.40 -2.76
N GLU A 32 13.69 -5.53 -2.23
CA GLU A 32 13.55 -5.87 -0.80
C GLU A 32 14.31 -4.89 0.11
N ALA A 33 15.48 -4.41 -0.32
CA ALA A 33 16.28 -3.46 0.45
C ALA A 33 15.64 -2.06 0.48
N MET A 34 15.06 -1.63 -0.64
CA MET A 34 14.26 -0.40 -0.70
C MET A 34 13.03 -0.47 0.21
N LEU A 35 12.26 -1.55 0.11
CA LEU A 35 11.05 -1.73 0.92
C LEU A 35 11.38 -1.79 2.43
N SER A 36 12.45 -2.50 2.79
CA SER A 36 12.91 -2.58 4.18
C SER A 36 13.36 -1.20 4.72
N ARG A 37 14.04 -0.40 3.89
CA ARG A 37 14.44 0.97 4.25
C ARG A 37 13.23 1.85 4.52
N MET A 38 12.23 1.81 3.63
CA MET A 38 10.98 2.54 3.80
C MET A 38 10.27 2.14 5.10
N ILE A 39 10.07 0.84 5.33
CA ILE A 39 9.41 0.33 6.54
C ILE A 39 10.14 0.79 7.81
N ALA A 40 11.47 0.67 7.83
CA ALA A 40 12.28 1.07 8.98
C ALA A 40 12.19 2.58 9.26
N ASP A 41 12.20 3.42 8.23
CA ASP A 41 12.13 4.87 8.39
C ASP A 41 10.73 5.34 8.82
N LEU A 42 9.66 4.76 8.25
CA LEU A 42 8.28 5.03 8.68
C LEU A 42 8.10 4.68 10.16
N LYS A 43 8.59 3.50 10.58
CA LYS A 43 8.58 3.08 11.98
C LYS A 43 9.36 4.03 12.89
N ARG A 44 10.57 4.45 12.48
CA ARG A 44 11.41 5.41 13.22
C ARG A 44 10.71 6.75 13.41
N ARG A 45 9.95 7.21 12.40
CA ARG A 45 9.20 8.47 12.43
C ARG A 45 7.81 8.36 13.08
N ASN A 46 7.41 7.16 13.51
CA ASN A 46 6.07 6.86 14.02
C ASN A 46 4.96 7.26 13.02
N ILE A 47 5.16 6.86 11.77
CA ILE A 47 4.21 7.02 10.67
C ILE A 47 3.66 5.64 10.31
N ASP A 48 2.34 5.51 10.32
CA ASP A 48 1.66 4.29 9.93
C ASP A 48 1.75 4.05 8.42
N LEU A 49 1.81 2.78 8.02
CA LEU A 49 1.75 2.39 6.62
C LEU A 49 0.30 2.18 6.19
N ALA A 50 -0.07 2.83 5.08
CA ALA A 50 -1.29 2.55 4.34
C ALA A 50 -0.96 1.96 2.97
N VAL A 51 -1.89 1.14 2.46
CA VAL A 51 -1.78 0.55 1.13
C VAL A 51 -3.07 0.75 0.38
N GLU A 52 -2.94 1.16 -0.89
CA GLU A 52 -4.07 1.21 -1.79
C GLU A 52 -4.49 -0.22 -2.19
N MET A 53 -5.78 -0.53 -2.09
CA MET A 53 -6.30 -1.84 -2.45
C MET A 53 -7.76 -1.73 -2.88
N GLY A 54 -8.10 -2.41 -3.97
CA GLY A 54 -9.50 -2.61 -4.35
C GLY A 54 -10.29 -3.33 -3.26
N MET A 55 -11.62 -3.38 -3.40
CA MET A 55 -12.50 -4.17 -2.52
C MET A 55 -13.36 -5.18 -3.28
N LEU A 56 -13.43 -5.07 -4.61
CA LEU A 56 -14.31 -5.89 -5.41
C LEU A 56 -13.60 -7.14 -5.95
N TYR A 57 -14.31 -8.26 -5.87
CA TYR A 57 -14.01 -9.49 -6.60
C TYR A 57 -15.08 -9.66 -7.68
N GLY A 58 -14.68 -10.10 -8.88
CA GLY A 58 -15.60 -10.33 -9.98
C GLY A 58 -15.04 -11.36 -10.95
N ASP A 59 -15.92 -11.98 -11.74
CA ASP A 59 -15.54 -12.99 -12.75
C ASP A 59 -14.90 -12.37 -14.01
N LEU A 60 -14.68 -11.05 -14.00
CA LEU A 60 -14.05 -10.23 -15.04
C LEU A 60 -14.73 -10.30 -16.41
N LYS A 61 -15.91 -10.91 -16.52
CA LYS A 61 -16.62 -11.06 -17.80
C LYS A 61 -16.97 -9.71 -18.43
N CYS A 62 -17.15 -8.68 -17.60
CA CYS A 62 -17.44 -7.31 -18.02
C CYS A 62 -16.20 -6.39 -17.99
N GLY A 63 -14.99 -6.96 -17.89
CA GLY A 63 -13.74 -6.22 -17.76
C GLY A 63 -13.31 -5.98 -16.30
N LYS A 64 -12.05 -5.55 -16.12
CA LYS A 64 -11.54 -4.98 -14.87
C LYS A 64 -11.72 -3.45 -14.93
N MET A 65 -12.31 -2.87 -13.89
CA MET A 65 -12.29 -1.44 -13.64
C MET A 65 -11.59 -1.15 -12.30
N GLU A 66 -11.35 0.13 -12.00
CA GLU A 66 -10.79 0.57 -10.73
C GLU A 66 -11.67 0.07 -9.55
N GLY A 67 -11.04 -0.24 -8.42
CA GLY A 67 -11.70 -0.87 -7.27
C GLY A 67 -11.76 -2.40 -7.27
N TYR A 68 -11.46 -3.09 -8.39
CA TYR A 68 -11.31 -4.56 -8.41
C TYR A 68 -9.90 -5.01 -8.02
N LEU A 69 -9.80 -6.11 -7.27
CA LEU A 69 -8.52 -6.70 -6.86
C LEU A 69 -8.36 -8.15 -7.34
N ASP A 70 -7.10 -8.59 -7.46
CA ASP A 70 -6.78 -10.02 -7.54
C ASP A 70 -6.94 -10.66 -6.14
N PRO A 71 -7.81 -11.66 -5.93
CA PRO A 71 -8.07 -12.25 -4.61
C PRO A 71 -6.83 -12.76 -3.87
N THR A 72 -5.74 -13.05 -4.58
CA THR A 72 -4.47 -13.51 -3.98
C THR A 72 -3.56 -12.38 -3.54
N ALA A 73 -3.70 -11.18 -4.11
CA ALA A 73 -2.82 -10.04 -3.86
C ALA A 73 -2.77 -9.59 -2.39
N PRO A 74 -3.90 -9.49 -1.63
CA PRO A 74 -3.85 -9.07 -0.24
C PRO A 74 -2.99 -9.99 0.63
N GLY A 75 -3.09 -11.31 0.41
CA GLY A 75 -2.31 -12.31 1.14
C GLY A 75 -0.82 -12.21 0.83
N THR A 76 -0.45 -12.11 -0.45
CA THR A 76 0.93 -11.92 -0.89
C THR A 76 1.53 -10.65 -0.28
N LEU A 77 0.79 -9.55 -0.35
CA LEU A 77 1.21 -8.25 0.15
C LEU A 77 1.45 -8.26 1.66
N VAL A 78 0.47 -8.71 2.45
CA VAL A 78 0.57 -8.73 3.92
C VAL A 78 1.69 -9.66 4.39
N ASN A 79 1.86 -10.82 3.75
CA ASN A 79 2.94 -11.73 4.09
C ASN A 79 4.32 -11.12 3.81
N ARG A 80 4.46 -10.40 2.69
CA ARG A 80 5.71 -9.73 2.35
C ARG A 80 6.03 -8.59 3.32
N LEU A 81 5.06 -7.75 3.68
CA LEU A 81 5.25 -6.71 4.70
C LEU A 81 5.69 -7.30 6.04
N LYS A 82 5.00 -8.35 6.51
CA LYS A 82 5.34 -9.03 7.77
C LYS A 82 6.76 -9.60 7.75
N LYS A 83 7.18 -10.23 6.65
CA LYS A 83 8.54 -10.78 6.48
C LYS A 83 9.61 -9.70 6.66
N LEU A 84 9.32 -8.47 6.26
CA LEU A 84 10.23 -7.33 6.33
C LEU A 84 10.07 -6.48 7.60
N GLY A 85 9.30 -6.98 8.58
CA GLY A 85 9.09 -6.30 9.86
C GLY A 85 8.14 -5.10 9.80
N GLY A 86 7.35 -5.00 8.73
CA GLY A 86 6.30 -4.01 8.57
C GLY A 86 4.93 -4.51 9.02
N GLU A 87 4.05 -3.56 9.31
CA GLU A 87 2.65 -3.79 9.65
C GLU A 87 1.77 -2.98 8.69
N LEU A 88 0.62 -3.54 8.29
CA LEU A 88 -0.38 -2.83 7.50
C LEU A 88 -1.43 -2.27 8.46
N ASN A 89 -1.44 -0.96 8.66
CA ASN A 89 -2.32 -0.30 9.62
C ASN A 89 -3.61 0.21 8.98
N HIS A 90 -3.53 0.62 7.70
CA HIS A 90 -4.64 1.24 6.99
C HIS A 90 -4.74 0.69 5.57
N VAL A 91 -5.96 0.61 5.06
CA VAL A 91 -6.23 0.32 3.65
C VAL A 91 -6.91 1.56 3.06
N VAL A 92 -6.35 2.06 1.96
CA VAL A 92 -6.99 3.09 1.15
C VAL A 92 -7.69 2.38 0.00
N ILE A 93 -8.97 2.70 -0.18
CA ILE A 93 -9.79 2.04 -1.19
C ILE A 93 -10.02 3.05 -2.29
N ASP A 94 -9.35 2.85 -3.42
CA ASP A 94 -9.57 3.69 -4.58
C ASP A 94 -10.78 3.21 -5.37
N GLU A 95 -11.64 4.17 -5.71
CA GLU A 95 -12.80 4.02 -6.60
C GLU A 95 -13.66 2.73 -6.47
N PRO A 96 -14.02 2.25 -5.26
CA PRO A 96 -14.60 0.89 -5.09
C PRO A 96 -15.96 0.67 -5.75
N LEU A 97 -16.62 1.73 -6.19
CA LEU A 97 -17.93 1.70 -6.85
C LEU A 97 -17.98 2.60 -8.08
N PHE A 98 -16.83 3.09 -8.57
CA PHE A 98 -16.82 3.93 -9.76
C PHE A 98 -17.23 3.10 -10.97
N PHE A 99 -18.40 3.41 -11.52
CA PHE A 99 -19.12 2.62 -12.53
C PHE A 99 -19.42 1.15 -12.16
N GLY A 100 -19.21 0.76 -10.89
CA GLY A 100 -19.48 -0.59 -10.39
C GLY A 100 -20.98 -0.88 -10.36
N GLN A 101 -21.47 -1.64 -11.34
CA GLN A 101 -22.82 -2.16 -11.34
C GLN A 101 -22.81 -3.54 -10.68
N ARG A 102 -23.65 -3.76 -9.67
CA ARG A 102 -23.91 -5.12 -9.18
C ARG A 102 -24.64 -5.84 -10.32
N GLY A 103 -23.96 -6.71 -11.06
CA GLY A 103 -24.61 -7.55 -12.06
C GLY A 103 -25.79 -8.26 -11.40
N ALA A 104 -26.99 -8.03 -11.93
CA ALA A 104 -28.24 -8.64 -11.46
C ALA A 104 -28.23 -10.17 -11.65
#